data_AF-A0A932TUV4-F1
#
_entry.id   AF-A0A932TUV4-F1
#
_cell.length_a   1.000
_cell.length_b   1.000
_cell.length_c   1.000
_cell.angle_alpha   90.00
_cell.angle_beta   90.00
_cell.angle_gamma   90.00
#
_symmetry.space_group_name_H-M   'P 1'
#
loop_
_entity.id
_entity.type
_entity.pdbx_description
1 polymer ?
#
loop_
_entity_poly.entity_id
_entity_poly.type
_entity_poly.pdbx_seq_one_letter_code
_entity_poly.pdbx_strand_id
1 'polypeptide(L)'
;MAGELTVLKTGTTVLIRSAFSPGQDLVLGVKRGANGQVEFTNTCLVAAAAELSPAAVARGVVIHRTGDDTIPWFMYPRSRRRIFLLGGNHGCEALRAVTSPNHGLTTADTGSAWRDEAGERFYLMRVVDADHLRFLAENKAGQDPDAPWDFAETMAGSVLTNTEKGTTLAFTGYASAPLVPCCRIIGQEYLADGKAPLRDGQITQCGTLEVVDDHDVIDPASVLEDVIAHPGVEPDFTSARLAGLVRHHIVYRFYPGGAVVIDFDALALRDFNLHLMGFFQTYMLSQGAYDTHEYYIPKTRAFDQAGRRYDFRALQDFRAPPMPGDPPQPILFRAANRNLESPSDLPDRLIQFLGRTVQGRASREVGYVMGYSLIQGITRPSERIRHTDLAALINAGGKAALVAVNGGMRPRIPAGTTMRCVVYRQYFRPGGAEAPTCVYWHPEGDVQVVYADYHRSVERDVIRLPAAWAGRLVTVIEKTPSLTLHTDKVGPQGGATVSVANGYGYVVMQVPAAGGAPAFTRPPVGSSPGGAPRCATR
;
A
#
# COMPACT_ATOMS: atom_id res chain seq x y z
N MET A 1 4.20 -11.98 -28.11
CA MET A 1 4.71 -10.60 -28.12
C MET A 1 4.82 -10.16 -26.67
N ALA A 2 5.96 -9.65 -26.22
CA ALA A 2 5.95 -8.82 -25.01
C ALA A 2 5.10 -7.60 -25.39
N GLY A 3 4.01 -7.35 -24.69
CA GLY A 3 3.15 -6.19 -25.00
C GLY A 3 3.91 -4.89 -24.81
N GLU A 4 3.39 -3.80 -25.35
CA GLU A 4 3.83 -2.43 -25.00
C GLU A 4 2.77 -1.79 -24.10
N LEU A 5 3.21 -0.84 -23.28
CA LEU A 5 2.35 0.07 -22.53
C LEU A 5 2.11 1.33 -23.35
N THR A 6 0.87 1.83 -23.30
CA THR A 6 0.54 3.18 -23.75
C THR A 6 0.25 4.05 -22.53
N VAL A 7 0.96 5.16 -22.37
CA VAL A 7 0.92 6.00 -21.18
C VAL A 7 0.54 7.43 -21.54
N LEU A 8 -0.30 8.05 -20.72
CA LEU A 8 -0.66 9.47 -20.81
C LEU A 8 -0.56 10.12 -19.43
N LYS A 9 0.28 11.15 -19.32
CA LYS A 9 0.35 12.01 -18.13
C LYS A 9 -0.45 13.29 -18.35
N THR A 10 -1.24 13.71 -17.36
CA THR A 10 -1.99 14.97 -17.37
C THR A 10 -1.97 15.57 -15.96
N GLY A 11 -1.24 16.68 -15.80
CA GLY A 11 -0.95 17.26 -14.49
C GLY A 11 -0.28 16.25 -13.56
N THR A 12 -0.96 15.90 -12.47
CA THR A 12 -0.48 14.94 -11.46
C THR A 12 -1.03 13.52 -11.66
N THR A 13 -1.80 13.29 -12.72
CA THR A 13 -2.42 11.99 -13.02
C THR A 13 -1.71 11.31 -14.18
N VAL A 14 -1.52 10.00 -14.09
CA VAL A 14 -0.96 9.16 -15.15
C VAL A 14 -1.90 8.00 -15.41
N LEU A 15 -2.30 7.85 -16.66
CA LEU A 15 -3.08 6.72 -17.16
C LEU A 15 -2.15 5.76 -17.89
N ILE A 16 -2.26 4.47 -17.58
CA ILE A 16 -1.34 3.42 -18.01
C ILE A 16 -2.18 2.31 -18.61
N ARG A 17 -2.06 2.12 -19.92
CA ARG A 17 -2.87 1.19 -20.68
C ARG A 17 -2.06 -0.02 -21.11
N SER A 18 -2.68 -1.19 -21.01
CA SER A 18 -2.16 -2.47 -21.49
C SER A 18 -3.28 -3.31 -22.10
N ALA A 19 -2.95 -4.14 -23.07
CA ALA A 19 -3.85 -5.18 -23.56
C ALA A 19 -4.32 -6.09 -22.41
N PHE A 20 -5.59 -6.52 -22.45
CA PHE A 20 -6.19 -7.41 -21.44
C PHE A 20 -6.95 -8.59 -22.07
N SER A 21 -7.81 -8.34 -23.04
CA SER A 21 -8.58 -9.36 -23.76
C SER A 21 -8.80 -8.97 -25.23
N PRO A 22 -9.22 -9.90 -26.12
CA PRO A 22 -9.66 -9.52 -27.45
C PRO A 22 -10.81 -8.51 -27.36
N GLY A 23 -10.53 -7.25 -27.72
CA GLY A 23 -11.51 -6.16 -27.71
C GLY A 23 -11.52 -5.29 -26.46
N GLN A 24 -10.78 -5.61 -25.39
CA GLN A 24 -10.66 -4.73 -24.22
C GLN A 24 -9.21 -4.57 -23.75
N ASP A 25 -8.91 -3.36 -23.30
CA ASP A 25 -7.66 -3.01 -22.65
C ASP A 25 -7.92 -2.64 -21.20
N LEU A 26 -6.92 -2.92 -20.36
CA LEU A 26 -6.85 -2.46 -18.99
C LEU A 26 -6.28 -1.05 -18.98
N VAL A 27 -6.88 -0.13 -18.22
CA VAL A 27 -6.29 1.16 -17.88
C VAL A 27 -6.17 1.27 -16.37
N LEU A 28 -4.92 1.33 -15.90
CA LEU A 28 -4.53 1.65 -14.54
C LEU A 28 -4.36 3.18 -14.45
N GLY A 29 -4.67 3.75 -13.29
CA GLY A 29 -4.34 5.15 -13.03
C GLY A 29 -3.53 5.30 -11.75
N VAL A 30 -2.61 6.26 -11.76
CA VAL A 30 -1.97 6.78 -10.55
C VAL A 30 -2.11 8.30 -10.54
N LYS A 31 -2.16 8.88 -9.34
CA LYS A 31 -2.20 10.31 -9.14
C LYS A 31 -1.38 10.72 -7.93
N ARG A 32 -1.27 12.02 -7.71
CA ARG A 32 -0.85 12.59 -6.42
C ARG A 32 -1.97 12.44 -5.39
N GLY A 33 -1.68 11.78 -4.28
CA GLY A 33 -2.58 11.59 -3.13
C GLY A 33 -2.63 12.81 -2.22
N ALA A 34 -3.38 12.69 -1.12
CA ALA A 34 -3.64 13.79 -0.18
C ALA A 34 -2.39 14.41 0.48
N ASN A 35 -1.34 13.61 0.74
CA ASN A 35 -0.06 14.09 1.26
C ASN A 35 0.98 14.37 0.15
N GLY A 36 0.61 14.30 -1.12
CA GLY A 36 1.55 14.50 -2.24
C GLY A 36 2.24 13.24 -2.76
N GLN A 37 2.13 12.12 -2.05
CA GLN A 37 2.68 10.82 -2.41
C GLN A 37 1.94 10.19 -3.60
N VAL A 38 2.52 9.17 -4.22
CA VAL A 38 1.82 8.41 -5.28
C VAL A 38 0.65 7.61 -4.71
N GLU A 39 -0.50 7.69 -5.37
CA GLU A 39 -1.72 6.96 -5.03
C GLU A 39 -2.34 6.32 -6.28
N PHE A 40 -2.80 5.07 -6.16
CA PHE A 40 -3.53 4.39 -7.23
C PHE A 40 -4.95 4.94 -7.35
N THR A 41 -5.46 5.04 -8.58
CA THR A 41 -6.85 5.38 -8.87
C THR A 41 -7.57 4.23 -9.57
N ASN A 42 -8.89 4.38 -9.72
CA ASN A 42 -9.75 3.42 -10.41
C ASN A 42 -9.08 2.73 -11.60
N THR A 43 -9.17 1.40 -11.60
CA THR A 43 -8.76 0.57 -12.74
C THR A 43 -9.98 0.21 -13.55
N CYS A 44 -9.90 0.42 -14.85
CA CYS A 44 -11.01 0.25 -15.78
C CYS A 44 -10.67 -0.72 -16.91
N LEU A 45 -11.69 -1.40 -17.43
CA LEU A 45 -11.66 -2.00 -18.76
C LEU A 45 -12.27 -1.03 -19.77
N VAL A 46 -11.55 -0.77 -20.85
CA VAL A 46 -11.99 0.08 -21.98
C VAL A 46 -11.97 -0.71 -23.26
N ALA A 47 -12.72 -0.28 -24.28
CA ALA A 47 -12.64 -0.91 -25.60
C ALA A 47 -11.23 -0.75 -26.18
N ALA A 48 -10.67 -1.82 -26.77
CA ALA A 48 -9.32 -1.79 -27.35
C ALA A 48 -9.17 -0.77 -28.49
N ALA A 49 -10.26 -0.43 -29.18
CA ALA A 49 -10.28 0.59 -30.23
C ALA A 49 -10.43 2.04 -29.69
N ALA A 50 -10.71 2.24 -28.40
CA ALA A 50 -10.82 3.57 -27.84
C ALA A 50 -9.44 4.26 -27.79
N GLU A 51 -9.41 5.59 -27.80
CA GLU A 51 -8.19 6.36 -27.51
C GLU A 51 -7.91 6.41 -26.00
N LEU A 52 -6.64 6.50 -25.59
CA LEU A 52 -6.29 6.74 -24.19
C LEU A 52 -6.57 8.21 -23.81
N SER A 53 -7.65 8.45 -23.10
CA SER A 53 -7.99 9.77 -22.55
C SER A 53 -8.79 9.66 -21.25
N PRO A 54 -8.81 10.71 -20.40
CA PRO A 54 -9.66 10.74 -19.20
C PRO A 54 -11.14 10.46 -19.50
N ALA A 55 -11.66 10.99 -20.61
CA ALA A 55 -13.04 10.78 -21.03
C ALA A 55 -13.33 9.32 -21.43
N ALA A 56 -12.38 8.64 -22.07
CA ALA A 56 -12.52 7.22 -22.39
C ALA A 56 -12.50 6.36 -21.12
N VAL A 57 -11.61 6.65 -20.18
CA VAL A 57 -11.54 5.97 -18.88
C VAL A 57 -12.82 6.17 -18.07
N ALA A 58 -13.40 7.38 -18.08
CA ALA A 58 -14.65 7.69 -17.39
C ALA A 58 -15.87 6.91 -17.93
N ARG A 59 -15.83 6.49 -19.21
CA ARG A 59 -16.85 5.62 -19.83
C ARG A 59 -16.53 4.12 -19.69
N GLY A 60 -15.34 3.78 -19.22
CA GLY A 60 -14.90 2.40 -19.04
C GLY A 60 -15.64 1.69 -17.91
N VAL A 61 -15.54 0.37 -17.90
CA VAL A 61 -16.08 -0.46 -16.81
C VAL A 61 -15.08 -0.45 -15.66
N VAL A 62 -15.42 0.20 -14.56
CA VAL A 62 -14.59 0.18 -13.34
C VAL A 62 -14.61 -1.22 -12.74
N ILE A 63 -13.45 -1.89 -12.73
CA ILE A 63 -13.29 -3.23 -12.15
C ILE A 63 -12.62 -3.21 -10.78
N HIS A 64 -11.97 -2.09 -10.42
CA HIS A 64 -11.37 -1.93 -9.10
C HIS A 64 -11.35 -0.45 -8.74
N ARG A 65 -12.00 -0.09 -7.63
CA ARG A 65 -11.89 1.23 -7.02
C ARG A 65 -10.72 1.21 -6.05
N THR A 66 -9.68 1.96 -6.36
CA THR A 66 -8.48 2.06 -5.54
C THR A 66 -8.34 3.49 -4.99
N GLY A 67 -7.41 3.66 -4.08
CA GLY A 67 -7.20 4.80 -3.20
C GLY A 67 -6.70 4.26 -1.86
N ASP A 68 -5.86 5.00 -1.13
CA ASP A 68 -5.31 4.51 0.15
C ASP A 68 -4.63 3.12 0.03
N ASP A 69 -3.96 2.84 -1.10
CA ASP A 69 -3.31 1.53 -1.33
C ASP A 69 -1.94 1.45 -0.64
N THR A 70 -1.24 2.58 -0.48
CA THR A 70 -0.02 2.63 0.32
C THR A 70 -0.43 2.64 1.80
N ILE A 71 -0.10 1.57 2.52
CA ILE A 71 -0.43 1.45 3.94
C ILE A 71 0.31 2.54 4.73
N PRO A 72 -0.38 3.36 5.55
CA PRO A 72 0.29 4.25 6.48
C PRO A 72 1.03 3.43 7.54
N TRP A 73 2.00 4.01 8.21
CA TRP A 73 2.59 3.42 9.39
C TRP A 73 1.57 3.42 10.54
N PHE A 74 1.24 2.24 11.07
CA PHE A 74 0.41 2.12 12.26
C PHE A 74 1.35 2.17 13.45
N MET A 75 1.31 3.24 14.25
CA MET A 75 2.27 3.51 15.31
C MET A 75 1.61 3.68 16.68
N TYR A 76 2.36 3.38 17.74
CA TYR A 76 1.97 3.64 19.12
C TYR A 76 2.72 4.86 19.67
N PRO A 77 2.01 5.89 20.16
CA PRO A 77 2.64 7.06 20.79
C PRO A 77 3.22 6.73 22.16
N ARG A 78 2.46 6.18 23.12
CA ARG A 78 2.97 5.85 24.47
C ARG A 78 2.14 4.80 25.17
N SER A 79 0.84 5.05 25.25
CA SER A 79 -0.07 4.30 26.12
C SER A 79 -0.48 2.92 25.59
N ARG A 80 -0.07 2.53 24.37
CA ARG A 80 -0.67 1.43 23.59
C ARG A 80 -2.22 1.48 23.52
N ARG A 81 -2.85 2.59 23.92
CA ARG A 81 -4.32 2.73 23.98
C ARG A 81 -4.91 3.05 22.61
N ARG A 82 -4.16 3.76 21.77
CA ARG A 82 -4.58 4.14 20.42
C ARG A 82 -3.45 3.96 19.42
N ILE A 83 -3.84 3.58 18.20
CA ILE A 83 -2.95 3.49 17.04
C ILE A 83 -3.09 4.77 16.23
N PHE A 84 -1.97 5.36 15.85
CA PHE A 84 -1.90 6.52 14.96
C PHE A 84 -1.44 6.07 13.57
N LEU A 85 -1.99 6.72 12.54
CA LEU A 85 -1.72 6.43 11.14
C LEU A 85 -0.89 7.59 10.56
N LEU A 86 0.28 7.30 10.01
CA LEU A 86 1.17 8.31 9.44
C LEU A 86 1.69 7.90 8.06
N GLY A 87 1.72 8.85 7.13
CA GLY A 87 2.11 8.58 5.74
C GLY A 87 0.97 7.95 4.93
N GLY A 88 1.28 7.49 3.71
CA GLY A 88 0.22 7.15 2.75
C GLY A 88 -0.68 8.37 2.54
N ASN A 89 -2.00 8.19 2.50
CA ASN A 89 -2.98 9.28 2.47
C ASN A 89 -3.47 9.72 3.87
N HIS A 90 -2.89 9.20 4.95
CA HIS A 90 -3.26 9.52 6.33
C HIS A 90 -2.31 10.52 6.95
N GLY A 91 -2.72 11.14 8.06
CA GLY A 91 -1.89 11.98 8.89
C GLY A 91 -2.24 11.77 10.36
N CYS A 92 -1.35 12.13 11.27
CA CYS A 92 -1.56 11.93 12.70
C CYS A 92 -2.85 12.63 13.16
N GLU A 93 -3.87 11.86 13.55
CA GLU A 93 -5.20 12.34 13.98
C GLU A 93 -5.19 12.91 15.41
N ALA A 94 -4.41 13.98 15.60
CA ALA A 94 -4.19 14.63 16.89
C ALA A 94 -4.72 16.07 16.95
N LEU A 95 -5.05 16.71 15.82
CA LEU A 95 -5.60 18.06 15.83
C LEU A 95 -7.03 18.09 16.40
N ARG A 96 -7.34 19.16 17.11
CA ARG A 96 -8.69 19.53 17.56
C ARG A 96 -9.23 20.63 16.66
N ALA A 97 -10.22 20.27 15.87
CA ALA A 97 -11.02 21.14 15.02
C ALA A 97 -12.04 21.89 15.88
N VAL A 98 -11.72 23.05 16.41
CA VAL A 98 -12.58 23.76 17.37
C VAL A 98 -13.49 24.74 16.64
N THR A 99 -14.79 24.70 16.95
CA THR A 99 -15.77 25.71 16.52
C THR A 99 -15.94 26.74 17.63
N SER A 100 -15.49 27.96 17.38
CA SER A 100 -15.52 29.10 18.30
C SER A 100 -15.97 30.34 17.53
N PRO A 101 -17.27 30.66 17.55
CA PRO A 101 -17.81 31.74 16.73
C PRO A 101 -17.23 33.11 17.08
N ASN A 102 -16.86 33.88 16.06
CA ASN A 102 -16.27 35.22 16.19
C ASN A 102 -15.12 35.30 17.21
N HIS A 103 -14.22 34.31 17.20
CA HIS A 103 -13.16 34.19 18.21
C HIS A 103 -12.14 35.35 18.21
N GLY A 104 -12.06 36.15 17.15
CA GLY A 104 -11.23 37.36 17.08
C GLY A 104 -9.72 37.14 17.03
N LEU A 105 -9.27 35.90 16.80
CA LEU A 105 -7.86 35.54 16.67
C LEU A 105 -7.43 35.62 15.21
N THR A 106 -6.13 35.81 14.99
CA THR A 106 -5.50 35.91 13.67
C THR A 106 -4.28 35.00 13.58
N THR A 107 -3.65 34.92 12.42
CA THR A 107 -2.37 34.19 12.27
C THR A 107 -1.31 34.68 13.27
N ALA A 108 -1.33 35.95 13.70
CA ALA A 108 -0.41 36.47 14.71
C ALA A 108 -0.53 35.77 16.09
N ASP A 109 -1.64 35.05 16.32
CA ASP A 109 -1.90 34.31 17.55
C ASP A 109 -1.43 32.85 17.50
N THR A 110 -1.00 32.32 16.36
CA THR A 110 -0.50 30.94 16.26
C THR A 110 0.72 30.74 17.17
N GLY A 111 0.88 29.51 17.69
CA GLY A 111 1.88 29.18 18.70
C GLY A 111 1.50 29.56 20.14
N SER A 112 0.43 30.34 20.35
CA SER A 112 -0.03 30.68 21.70
C SER A 112 -0.57 29.46 22.45
N ALA A 113 -0.30 29.40 23.76
CA ALA A 113 -0.74 28.33 24.65
C ALA A 113 -2.09 28.64 25.30
N TRP A 114 -2.95 27.64 25.36
CA TRP A 114 -4.29 27.69 25.90
C TRP A 114 -4.51 26.50 26.82
N ARG A 115 -5.33 26.66 27.85
CA ARG A 115 -5.71 25.57 28.75
C ARG A 115 -7.19 25.31 28.69
N ASP A 116 -7.57 24.05 28.61
CA ASP A 116 -8.96 23.67 28.81
C ASP A 116 -9.34 23.69 30.31
N GLU A 117 -10.59 23.38 30.61
CA GLU A 117 -11.11 23.38 31.99
C GLU A 117 -10.52 22.27 32.88
N ALA A 118 -9.93 21.23 32.29
CA ALA A 118 -9.17 20.21 33.01
C ALA A 118 -7.70 20.61 33.23
N GLY A 119 -7.28 21.77 32.71
CA GLY A 119 -5.92 22.27 32.78
C GLY A 119 -4.98 21.70 31.71
N GLU A 120 -5.50 20.89 30.78
CA GLU A 120 -4.73 20.35 29.66
C GLU A 120 -4.30 21.47 28.72
N ARG A 121 -3.04 21.45 28.31
CA ARG A 121 -2.48 22.52 27.47
C ARG A 121 -2.62 22.18 25.99
N PHE A 122 -3.07 23.17 25.23
CA PHE A 122 -3.22 23.14 23.78
C PHE A 122 -2.53 24.36 23.16
N TYR A 123 -2.04 24.21 21.95
CA TYR A 123 -1.39 25.28 21.19
C TYR A 123 -2.20 25.59 19.94
N LEU A 124 -2.41 26.88 19.68
CA LEU A 124 -3.10 27.30 18.47
C LEU A 124 -2.21 27.03 17.25
N MET A 125 -2.62 26.07 16.43
CA MET A 125 -1.92 25.71 15.20
C MET A 125 -2.32 26.62 14.05
N ARG A 126 -3.62 26.79 13.80
CA ARG A 126 -4.12 27.52 12.64
C ARG A 126 -5.43 28.22 12.94
N VAL A 127 -5.58 29.44 12.43
CA VAL A 127 -6.86 30.12 12.28
C VAL A 127 -7.43 29.77 10.90
N VAL A 128 -8.55 29.05 10.86
CA VAL A 128 -9.13 28.57 9.59
C VAL A 128 -10.01 29.65 8.97
N ASP A 129 -10.89 30.23 9.77
CA ASP A 129 -11.77 31.35 9.43
C ASP A 129 -12.22 32.03 10.74
N ALA A 130 -13.23 32.91 10.70
CA ALA A 130 -13.70 33.67 11.86
C ALA A 130 -14.36 32.84 12.97
N ASP A 131 -14.73 31.58 12.68
CA ASP A 131 -15.46 30.69 13.58
C ASP A 131 -14.74 29.36 13.84
N HIS A 132 -13.63 29.08 13.16
CA HIS A 132 -12.95 27.77 13.20
C HIS A 132 -11.44 27.87 13.46
N LEU A 133 -10.98 27.07 14.41
CA LEU A 133 -9.59 27.01 14.85
C LEU A 133 -9.05 25.57 14.84
N ARG A 134 -7.72 25.43 14.75
CA ARG A 134 -7.02 24.15 14.93
C ARG A 134 -6.10 24.24 16.14
N PHE A 135 -6.29 23.34 17.09
CA PHE A 135 -5.41 23.20 18.24
C PHE A 135 -4.70 21.85 18.21
N LEU A 136 -3.49 21.80 18.77
CA LEU A 136 -2.79 20.55 19.06
C LEU A 136 -2.45 20.53 20.55
N ALA A 137 -2.66 19.40 21.22
CA ALA A 137 -2.30 19.26 22.62
C ALA A 137 -0.77 19.36 22.81
N GLU A 138 -0.33 19.73 24.01
CA GLU A 138 1.07 19.64 24.40
C GLU A 138 1.58 18.21 24.20
N ASN A 139 2.79 18.08 23.65
CA ASN A 139 3.44 16.78 23.50
C ASN A 139 3.99 16.31 24.86
N LYS A 140 3.44 15.22 25.40
CA LYS A 140 3.85 14.65 26.70
C LYS A 140 4.86 13.50 26.57
N ALA A 141 5.37 13.23 25.37
CA ALA A 141 6.34 12.16 25.13
C ALA A 141 7.71 12.39 25.79
N GLY A 142 8.10 13.63 26.11
CA GLY A 142 9.38 13.93 26.79
C GLY A 142 9.56 13.26 28.16
N GLN A 143 8.56 12.51 28.62
CA GLN A 143 8.57 11.68 29.82
C GLN A 143 8.75 10.18 29.53
N ASP A 144 8.94 9.77 28.28
CA ASP A 144 9.00 8.37 27.86
C ASP A 144 9.95 8.16 26.66
N PRO A 145 11.07 7.46 26.82
CA PRO A 145 12.04 7.24 25.75
C PRO A 145 11.54 6.34 24.61
N ASP A 146 10.42 5.64 24.82
CA ASP A 146 9.83 4.75 23.81
C ASP A 146 8.73 5.45 22.99
N ALA A 147 8.40 6.71 23.30
CA ALA A 147 7.32 7.46 22.67
C ALA A 147 7.85 8.57 21.77
N PRO A 148 7.60 8.57 20.44
CA PRO A 148 8.01 9.70 19.61
C PRO A 148 7.13 10.95 19.85
N TRP A 149 5.85 10.77 20.21
CA TRP A 149 4.92 11.83 20.61
C TRP A 149 3.81 11.25 21.50
N ASP A 150 3.11 12.09 22.27
CA ASP A 150 1.91 11.73 23.04
C ASP A 150 1.01 12.97 23.22
N PHE A 151 -0.09 13.04 22.48
CA PHE A 151 -1.02 14.18 22.46
C PHE A 151 -2.34 13.80 23.12
N ALA A 152 -2.92 14.71 23.91
CA ALA A 152 -4.21 14.50 24.53
C ALA A 152 -5.34 14.26 23.51
N GLU A 153 -6.18 13.26 23.79
CA GLU A 153 -7.24 12.81 22.88
C GLU A 153 -8.51 13.68 22.93
N THR A 154 -8.74 14.31 24.08
CA THR A 154 -9.95 15.08 24.36
C THR A 154 -9.60 16.45 24.87
N MET A 155 -10.46 17.41 24.56
CA MET A 155 -10.50 18.74 25.17
C MET A 155 -11.72 18.80 26.09
N ALA A 156 -11.53 19.22 27.33
CA ALA A 156 -12.57 19.29 28.36
C ALA A 156 -13.29 20.65 28.36
N GLY A 157 -14.56 20.64 28.74
CA GLY A 157 -15.34 21.87 28.95
C GLY A 157 -15.78 22.55 27.66
N SER A 158 -16.01 23.86 27.74
CA SER A 158 -16.42 24.73 26.63
C SER A 158 -15.62 26.03 26.56
N VAL A 159 -14.60 26.19 27.40
CA VAL A 159 -13.72 27.36 27.42
C VAL A 159 -12.25 26.96 27.36
N LEU A 160 -11.48 27.66 26.52
CA LEU A 160 -10.02 27.68 26.52
C LEU A 160 -9.52 28.97 27.14
N THR A 161 -8.54 28.90 28.03
CA THR A 161 -7.96 30.07 28.71
C THR A 161 -6.51 30.29 28.29
N ASN A 162 -6.19 31.49 27.81
CA ASN A 162 -4.82 31.94 27.58
C ASN A 162 -4.36 32.80 28.77
N THR A 163 -3.55 32.20 29.66
CA THR A 163 -3.08 32.88 30.87
C THR A 163 -2.09 34.00 30.59
N GLU A 164 -1.34 33.93 29.50
CA GLU A 164 -0.35 34.96 29.14
C GLU A 164 -1.00 36.22 28.60
N LYS A 165 -2.08 36.07 27.83
CA LYS A 165 -2.86 37.18 27.26
C LYS A 165 -3.99 37.65 28.18
N GLY A 166 -4.32 36.88 29.23
CA GLY A 166 -5.47 37.16 30.10
C GLY A 166 -6.81 37.06 29.37
N THR A 167 -6.89 36.20 28.35
CA THR A 167 -8.08 36.05 27.50
C THR A 167 -8.66 34.65 27.57
N THR A 168 -9.94 34.54 27.23
CA THR A 168 -10.67 33.29 27.15
C THR A 168 -11.33 33.14 25.79
N LEU A 169 -11.52 31.90 25.37
CA LEU A 169 -12.15 31.53 24.12
C LEU A 169 -13.23 30.49 24.40
N ALA A 170 -14.49 30.87 24.17
CA ALA A 170 -15.61 29.95 24.27
C ALA A 170 -15.72 29.14 22.97
N PHE A 171 -16.00 27.84 23.07
CA PHE A 171 -16.24 26.98 21.92
C PHE A 171 -17.51 26.15 22.09
N THR A 172 -18.17 25.84 20.98
CA THR A 172 -19.43 25.08 20.97
C THR A 172 -19.22 23.60 20.69
N GLY A 173 -18.04 23.21 20.20
CA GLY A 173 -17.65 21.84 20.01
C GLY A 173 -16.28 21.69 19.35
N TYR A 174 -15.81 20.46 19.24
CA TYR A 174 -14.64 20.13 18.45
C TYR A 174 -14.73 18.74 17.82
N ALA A 175 -13.94 18.52 16.76
CA ALA A 175 -13.73 17.20 16.17
C ALA A 175 -12.23 16.86 16.09
N SER A 176 -11.90 15.57 15.97
CA SER A 176 -10.53 15.17 15.61
C SER A 176 -10.26 15.46 14.14
N ALA A 177 -9.05 15.94 13.84
CA ALA A 177 -8.59 16.14 12.47
C ALA A 177 -7.13 15.63 12.31
N PRO A 178 -6.76 15.18 11.10
CA PRO A 178 -5.40 14.72 10.83
C PRO A 178 -4.45 15.89 10.55
N LEU A 179 -3.19 15.74 10.96
CA LEU A 179 -2.08 16.58 10.52
C LEU A 179 -1.75 16.22 9.06
N VAL A 180 -2.36 16.92 8.11
CA VAL A 180 -2.15 16.76 6.66
C VAL A 180 -1.86 18.11 5.98
N PRO A 181 -0.95 18.18 5.00
CA PRO A 181 -0.09 17.10 4.53
C PRO A 181 0.99 16.69 5.56
N CYS A 182 1.34 15.41 5.65
CA CYS A 182 2.43 14.90 6.50
C CYS A 182 3.56 14.20 5.73
N CYS A 183 3.51 14.18 4.40
CA CYS A 183 4.61 13.72 3.57
C CYS A 183 5.29 14.92 2.92
N ARG A 184 6.59 15.09 3.18
CA ARG A 184 7.42 16.08 2.48
C ARG A 184 8.03 15.40 1.26
N ILE A 185 7.49 15.72 0.07
CA ILE A 185 7.96 15.15 -1.20
C ILE A 185 9.33 15.74 -1.54
N ILE A 186 10.33 14.87 -1.62
CA ILE A 186 11.71 15.21 -1.97
C ILE A 186 11.90 15.11 -3.49
N GLY A 187 11.33 14.07 -4.10
CA GLY A 187 11.41 13.82 -5.53
C GLY A 187 10.24 12.96 -6.00
N GLN A 188 9.74 13.23 -7.20
CA GLN A 188 8.72 12.42 -7.85
C GLN A 188 8.95 12.42 -9.36
N GLU A 189 9.37 11.28 -9.91
CA GLU A 189 9.75 11.13 -11.32
C GLU A 189 8.88 10.10 -12.02
N TYR A 190 8.67 10.27 -13.33
CA TYR A 190 7.84 9.40 -14.17
C TYR A 190 8.62 9.01 -15.41
N LEU A 191 9.28 7.85 -15.40
CA LEU A 191 10.27 7.46 -16.41
C LEU A 191 9.71 6.41 -17.37
N ALA A 192 9.68 6.71 -18.65
CA ALA A 192 9.45 5.72 -19.70
C ALA A 192 10.78 5.00 -20.03
N ASP A 193 10.78 3.67 -19.96
CA ASP A 193 11.93 2.80 -20.23
C ASP A 193 13.22 3.22 -19.49
N GLY A 194 13.06 3.70 -18.25
CA GLY A 194 14.14 4.12 -17.35
C GLY A 194 14.94 5.35 -17.81
N LYS A 195 14.45 6.12 -18.79
CA LYS A 195 15.24 7.21 -19.40
C LYS A 195 14.52 8.55 -19.50
N ALA A 196 13.29 8.57 -20.02
CA ALA A 196 12.64 9.82 -20.39
C ALA A 196 11.52 10.19 -19.41
N PRO A 197 11.55 11.39 -18.78
CA PRO A 197 10.40 11.84 -18.03
C PRO A 197 9.19 12.00 -18.95
N LEU A 198 8.02 11.55 -18.50
CA LEU A 198 6.78 11.74 -19.25
C LEU A 198 6.48 13.23 -19.44
N ARG A 199 6.15 13.60 -20.67
CA ARG A 199 5.67 14.95 -21.00
C ARG A 199 4.18 15.05 -20.79
N ASP A 200 3.73 16.17 -20.23
CA ASP A 200 2.31 16.39 -19.96
C ASP A 200 1.50 16.49 -21.26
N GLY A 201 0.35 15.83 -21.31
CA GLY A 201 -0.55 15.81 -22.46
C GLY A 201 -0.09 14.93 -23.63
N GLN A 202 1.10 14.31 -23.56
CA GLN A 202 1.63 13.48 -24.64
C GLN A 202 1.43 11.99 -24.36
N ILE A 203 0.88 11.28 -25.36
CA ILE A 203 0.84 9.83 -25.36
C ILE A 203 2.25 9.28 -25.65
N THR A 204 2.71 8.36 -24.80
CA THR A 204 4.02 7.71 -24.90
C THR A 204 3.84 6.19 -24.95
N GLN A 205 4.52 5.52 -25.88
CA GLN A 205 4.64 4.05 -25.89
C GLN A 205 5.94 3.66 -25.20
N CYS A 206 5.91 2.63 -24.36
CA CYS A 206 7.09 2.12 -23.67
C CYS A 206 6.95 0.65 -23.29
N GLY A 207 8.08 -0.03 -23.06
CA GLY A 207 8.08 -1.39 -22.50
C GLY A 207 7.82 -1.39 -20.99
N THR A 208 8.22 -0.33 -20.30
CA THR A 208 8.00 -0.12 -18.86
C THR A 208 7.74 1.33 -18.54
N LEU A 209 6.95 1.56 -17.49
CA LEU A 209 6.85 2.86 -16.84
C LEU A 209 7.32 2.72 -15.39
N GLU A 210 8.19 3.60 -14.95
CA GLU A 210 8.59 3.72 -13.56
C GLU A 210 8.05 5.02 -12.98
N VAL A 211 7.48 4.95 -11.78
CA VAL A 211 7.21 6.12 -10.96
C VAL A 211 8.08 6.03 -9.73
N VAL A 212 9.00 6.97 -9.57
CA VAL A 212 9.88 7.06 -8.40
C VAL A 212 9.28 8.10 -7.46
N ASP A 213 9.06 7.73 -6.20
CA ASP A 213 8.48 8.58 -5.17
C ASP A 213 9.38 8.59 -3.92
N ASP A 214 10.06 9.71 -3.73
CA ASP A 214 10.95 9.97 -2.61
C ASP A 214 10.30 10.99 -1.67
N HIS A 215 10.07 10.59 -0.42
CA HIS A 215 9.48 11.49 0.56
C HIS A 215 9.84 11.14 2.00
N ASP A 216 9.81 12.14 2.87
CA ASP A 216 9.84 11.93 4.32
C ASP A 216 8.40 11.93 4.86
N VAL A 217 8.07 10.98 5.72
CA VAL A 217 6.93 11.07 6.64
C VAL A 217 7.37 11.93 7.81
N ILE A 218 6.69 13.06 8.04
CA ILE A 218 7.06 14.04 9.05
C ILE A 218 6.70 13.56 10.46
N ASP A 219 7.58 13.86 11.41
CA ASP A 219 7.35 13.62 12.83
C ASP A 219 6.37 14.65 13.42
N PRO A 220 5.19 14.23 13.92
CA PRO A 220 4.21 15.12 14.54
C PRO A 220 4.75 15.95 15.70
N ALA A 221 5.71 15.43 16.48
CA ALA A 221 6.31 16.18 17.58
C ALA A 221 7.01 17.44 17.05
N SER A 222 7.78 17.29 15.96
CA SER A 222 8.51 18.40 15.34
C SER A 222 7.59 19.49 14.77
N VAL A 223 6.36 19.12 14.37
CA VAL A 223 5.36 20.11 13.92
C VAL A 223 4.98 21.03 15.06
N LEU A 224 4.68 20.48 16.24
CA LEU A 224 4.32 21.30 17.40
C LEU A 224 5.50 22.17 17.84
N GLU A 225 6.71 21.60 17.89
CA GLU A 225 7.94 22.32 18.23
C GLU A 225 8.17 23.52 17.30
N ASP A 226 7.99 23.35 16.00
CA ASP A 226 8.16 24.44 15.01
C ASP A 226 7.14 25.56 15.20
N VAL A 227 5.88 25.22 15.49
CA VAL A 227 4.81 26.20 15.73
C VAL A 227 5.04 27.01 16.99
N ILE A 228 5.54 26.38 18.06
CA ILE A 228 5.90 27.08 19.30
C ILE A 228 7.11 27.98 19.08
N ALA A 229 8.09 27.53 18.30
CA ALA A 229 9.32 28.28 18.03
C ALA A 229 9.10 29.49 17.08
N HIS A 230 8.04 29.47 16.27
CA HIS A 230 7.73 30.52 15.29
C HIS A 230 6.30 31.04 15.45
N PRO A 231 5.97 31.68 16.59
CA PRO A 231 4.63 32.20 16.81
C PRO A 231 4.29 33.28 15.78
N GLY A 232 3.03 33.37 15.40
CA GLY A 232 2.57 34.33 14.39
C GLY A 232 2.85 33.93 12.95
N VAL A 233 3.47 32.77 12.71
CA VAL A 233 3.71 32.20 11.39
C VAL A 233 2.71 31.09 11.14
N GLU A 234 2.14 31.08 9.94
CA GLU A 234 1.24 30.01 9.51
C GLU A 234 1.99 28.68 9.39
N PRO A 235 1.56 27.58 10.03
CA PRO A 235 2.30 26.33 9.97
C PRO A 235 2.30 25.72 8.56
N ASP A 236 3.49 25.34 8.10
CA ASP A 236 3.70 24.47 6.95
C ASP A 236 4.13 23.09 7.46
N PHE A 237 3.21 22.14 7.43
CA PHE A 237 3.42 20.76 7.91
C PHE A 237 4.39 19.93 7.05
N THR A 238 4.92 20.52 5.97
CA THR A 238 5.93 19.91 5.09
C THR A 238 7.21 20.74 4.99
N SER A 239 7.38 21.74 5.85
CA SER A 239 8.55 22.61 5.88
C SER A 239 9.87 21.83 6.02
N ALA A 240 10.95 22.34 5.43
CA ALA A 240 12.30 21.80 5.57
C ALA A 240 12.85 21.85 7.01
N ARG A 241 12.25 22.69 7.89
CA ARG A 241 12.63 22.76 9.31
C ARG A 241 12.16 21.55 10.12
N LEU A 242 11.16 20.82 9.62
CA LEU A 242 10.56 19.70 10.34
C LEU A 242 11.41 18.44 10.23
N ALA A 243 11.43 17.67 11.32
CA ALA A 243 12.12 16.39 11.35
C ALA A 243 11.31 15.34 10.58
N GLY A 244 11.99 14.52 9.79
CA GLY A 244 11.41 13.30 9.24
C GLY A 244 11.43 12.19 10.30
N LEU A 245 10.37 11.38 10.32
CA LEU A 245 10.25 10.18 11.13
C LEU A 245 10.75 8.95 10.37
N VAL A 246 10.29 8.82 9.12
CA VAL A 246 10.69 7.74 8.20
C VAL A 246 10.89 8.35 6.82
N ARG A 247 11.99 7.98 6.15
CA ARG A 247 12.21 8.29 4.74
C ARG A 247 11.80 7.12 3.87
N HIS A 248 11.08 7.41 2.80
CA HIS A 248 10.71 6.45 1.77
C HIS A 248 11.44 6.73 0.47
N HIS A 249 11.84 5.64 -0.19
CA HIS A 249 12.16 5.59 -1.62
C HIS A 249 11.30 4.47 -2.20
N ILE A 250 10.34 4.82 -3.04
CA ILE A 250 9.39 3.86 -3.62
C ILE A 250 9.49 3.91 -5.13
N VAL A 251 9.74 2.77 -5.75
CA VAL A 251 9.73 2.62 -7.22
C VAL A 251 8.57 1.74 -7.64
N TYR A 252 7.57 2.34 -8.27
CA TYR A 252 6.46 1.66 -8.91
C TYR A 252 6.82 1.35 -10.35
N ARG A 253 7.06 0.07 -10.68
CA ARG A 253 7.39 -0.35 -12.04
C ARG A 253 6.23 -1.09 -12.68
N PHE A 254 5.63 -0.46 -13.67
CA PHE A 254 4.51 -0.97 -14.44
C PHE A 254 5.02 -1.74 -15.65
N TYR A 255 4.38 -2.87 -15.91
CA TYR A 255 4.67 -3.76 -17.01
C TYR A 255 3.41 -4.09 -17.82
N PRO A 256 3.58 -4.46 -19.10
CA PRO A 256 2.52 -5.04 -19.91
C PRO A 256 1.86 -6.24 -19.21
N GLY A 257 0.59 -6.47 -19.52
CA GLY A 257 -0.20 -7.51 -18.88
C GLY A 257 -0.67 -7.15 -17.47
N GLY A 258 -0.74 -5.84 -17.16
CA GLY A 258 -1.36 -5.33 -15.94
C GLY A 258 -0.56 -5.54 -14.65
N ALA A 259 0.73 -5.89 -14.75
CA ALA A 259 1.60 -6.11 -13.60
C ALA A 259 2.27 -4.81 -13.14
N VAL A 260 2.40 -4.67 -11.82
CA VAL A 260 3.13 -3.59 -11.16
C VAL A 260 3.99 -4.23 -10.06
N VAL A 261 5.29 -4.00 -10.12
CA VAL A 261 6.23 -4.39 -9.06
C VAL A 261 6.70 -3.14 -8.35
N ILE A 262 6.58 -3.15 -7.03
CA ILE A 262 6.78 -2.00 -6.16
C ILE A 262 7.96 -2.33 -5.25
N ASP A 263 9.09 -1.67 -5.46
CA ASP A 263 10.24 -1.73 -4.56
C ASP A 263 10.10 -0.60 -3.55
N PHE A 264 9.90 -0.96 -2.28
CA PHE A 264 9.66 -0.01 -1.20
C PHE A 264 10.82 -0.10 -0.21
N ASP A 265 11.66 0.92 -0.21
CA ASP A 265 12.70 1.15 0.79
C ASP A 265 12.22 2.16 1.83
N ALA A 266 12.32 1.79 3.11
CA ALA A 266 12.06 2.67 4.24
C ALA A 266 13.29 2.76 5.15
N LEU A 267 13.66 3.98 5.54
CA LEU A 267 14.69 4.27 6.53
C LEU A 267 14.06 4.98 7.73
N ALA A 268 14.13 4.36 8.91
CA ALA A 268 13.77 5.01 10.16
C ALA A 268 14.77 6.14 10.46
N LEU A 269 14.29 7.38 10.54
CA LEU A 269 15.12 8.54 10.86
C LEU A 269 15.14 8.83 12.37
N ARG A 270 14.11 8.39 13.08
CA ARG A 270 14.01 8.42 14.54
C ARG A 270 13.50 7.07 15.05
N ASP A 271 13.62 6.85 16.35
CA ASP A 271 13.01 5.72 17.02
C ASP A 271 11.48 5.87 17.02
N PHE A 272 10.76 4.78 16.79
CA PHE A 272 9.31 4.76 16.97
C PHE A 272 8.79 3.37 17.32
N ASN A 273 7.59 3.32 17.90
CA ASN A 273 6.91 2.06 18.15
C ASN A 273 5.92 1.71 17.03
N LEU A 274 6.10 0.55 16.42
CA LEU A 274 5.25 0.02 15.37
C LEU A 274 4.15 -0.87 15.96
N HIS A 275 2.92 -0.63 15.51
CA HIS A 275 1.83 -1.60 15.60
C HIS A 275 1.82 -2.52 14.39
N LEU A 276 1.86 -1.96 13.18
CA LEU A 276 1.73 -2.70 11.93
C LEU A 276 2.34 -1.94 10.76
N MET A 277 3.07 -2.65 9.89
CA MET A 277 3.40 -2.17 8.55
C MET A 277 3.21 -3.31 7.54
N GLY A 278 2.34 -3.06 6.56
CA GLY A 278 2.10 -3.97 5.43
C GLY A 278 2.62 -3.43 4.10
N PHE A 279 3.05 -2.16 4.05
CA PHE A 279 3.47 -1.41 2.85
C PHE A 279 2.34 -1.16 1.83
N PHE A 280 1.55 -2.18 1.50
CA PHE A 280 0.47 -2.10 0.52
C PHE A 280 -0.80 -2.84 0.95
N GLN A 281 -1.94 -2.26 0.62
CA GLN A 281 -3.29 -2.77 0.84
C GLN A 281 -4.13 -2.61 -0.43
N THR A 282 -5.26 -3.30 -0.47
CA THR A 282 -6.13 -3.30 -1.63
C THR A 282 -7.59 -3.37 -1.22
N TYR A 283 -8.45 -2.71 -1.98
CA TYR A 283 -9.89 -2.91 -1.87
C TYR A 283 -10.32 -4.20 -2.55
N MET A 284 -11.59 -4.57 -2.32
CA MET A 284 -12.25 -5.58 -3.12
C MET A 284 -12.44 -5.09 -4.56
N LEU A 285 -12.43 -6.02 -5.52
CA LEU A 285 -12.82 -5.70 -6.89
C LEU A 285 -14.26 -5.19 -6.95
N SER A 286 -14.54 -4.27 -7.88
CA SER A 286 -15.87 -3.72 -8.09
C SER A 286 -16.70 -4.71 -8.90
N GLN A 287 -17.62 -5.41 -8.24
CA GLN A 287 -18.43 -6.47 -8.87
C GLN A 287 -19.21 -5.97 -10.09
N GLY A 288 -19.80 -4.77 -10.06
CA GLY A 288 -20.47 -4.20 -11.23
C GLY A 288 -21.50 -5.14 -11.86
N ALA A 289 -21.34 -5.45 -13.15
CA ALA A 289 -22.23 -6.34 -13.92
C ALA A 289 -21.86 -7.84 -13.83
N TYR A 290 -20.82 -8.19 -13.07
CA TYR A 290 -20.45 -9.58 -12.81
C TYR A 290 -21.38 -10.18 -11.75
N ASP A 291 -21.70 -11.47 -11.87
CA ASP A 291 -22.60 -12.17 -10.93
C ASP A 291 -21.85 -13.08 -9.95
N THR A 292 -20.52 -13.19 -10.10
CA THR A 292 -19.61 -13.92 -9.21
C THR A 292 -18.46 -13.04 -8.76
N HIS A 293 -18.09 -13.17 -7.48
CA HIS A 293 -16.90 -12.58 -6.87
C HIS A 293 -16.30 -13.62 -5.92
N GLU A 294 -15.13 -14.13 -6.26
CA GLU A 294 -14.42 -15.12 -5.43
C GLU A 294 -13.14 -14.51 -4.84
N TYR A 295 -12.81 -14.88 -3.61
CA TYR A 295 -11.61 -14.46 -2.90
C TYR A 295 -10.76 -15.68 -2.53
N TYR A 296 -9.51 -15.69 -2.98
CA TYR A 296 -8.56 -16.77 -2.76
C TYR A 296 -7.35 -16.29 -1.96
N ILE A 297 -6.99 -17.04 -0.92
CA ILE A 297 -5.79 -16.82 -0.11
C ILE A 297 -5.11 -18.18 0.13
N PRO A 298 -3.96 -18.46 -0.51
CA PRO A 298 -3.21 -19.69 -0.27
C PRO A 298 -2.75 -19.78 1.19
N LYS A 299 -2.38 -20.98 1.65
CA LYS A 299 -1.83 -21.23 2.99
C LYS A 299 -2.80 -20.93 4.14
N THR A 300 -4.10 -20.88 3.84
CA THR A 300 -5.18 -20.72 4.84
C THR A 300 -5.93 -22.03 5.07
N ARG A 301 -6.51 -22.16 6.26
CA ARG A 301 -7.45 -23.24 6.60
C ARG A 301 -8.84 -22.67 6.72
N ALA A 302 -9.84 -23.48 6.41
CA ALA A 302 -11.23 -23.11 6.65
C ALA A 302 -11.52 -22.98 8.15
N PHE A 303 -12.25 -21.94 8.53
CA PHE A 303 -12.50 -21.56 9.93
C PHE A 303 -13.89 -20.95 10.10
N ASP A 304 -14.37 -20.88 11.34
CA ASP A 304 -15.66 -20.29 11.69
C ASP A 304 -15.43 -18.98 12.46
N GLN A 305 -16.16 -17.93 12.09
CA GLN A 305 -16.15 -16.64 12.79
C GLN A 305 -17.56 -16.06 12.79
N ALA A 306 -18.06 -15.69 13.98
CA ALA A 306 -19.42 -15.18 14.20
C ALA A 306 -20.53 -16.00 13.50
N GLY A 307 -20.46 -17.34 13.58
CA GLY A 307 -21.48 -18.22 13.00
C GLY A 307 -21.40 -18.41 11.49
N ARG A 308 -20.36 -17.87 10.82
CA ARG A 308 -20.11 -18.09 9.39
C ARG A 308 -18.84 -18.89 9.18
N ARG A 309 -18.94 -19.89 8.31
CA ARG A 309 -17.81 -20.66 7.79
C ARG A 309 -17.13 -19.89 6.66
N TYR A 310 -15.81 -19.74 6.76
CA TYR A 310 -14.96 -19.18 5.70
C TYR A 310 -13.99 -20.24 5.18
N ASP A 311 -13.78 -20.26 3.87
CA ASP A 311 -12.74 -21.06 3.23
C ASP A 311 -12.11 -20.28 2.06
N PHE A 312 -11.10 -19.47 2.39
CA PHE A 312 -10.36 -18.70 1.39
C PHE A 312 -9.46 -19.57 0.53
N ARG A 313 -9.06 -20.77 0.98
CA ARG A 313 -8.30 -21.71 0.15
C ARG A 313 -9.20 -22.36 -0.90
N ALA A 314 -10.49 -22.52 -0.62
CA ALA A 314 -11.47 -23.10 -1.53
C ALA A 314 -12.32 -22.04 -2.26
N LEU A 315 -11.73 -20.88 -2.61
CA LEU A 315 -12.38 -19.80 -3.37
C LEU A 315 -13.63 -19.25 -2.66
N GLN A 316 -13.43 -18.42 -1.64
CA GLN A 316 -14.49 -17.86 -0.83
C GLN A 316 -15.42 -16.96 -1.66
N ASP A 317 -16.72 -17.27 -1.69
CA ASP A 317 -17.74 -16.36 -2.25
C ASP A 317 -17.77 -15.04 -1.46
N PHE A 318 -17.62 -13.94 -2.19
CA PHE A 318 -17.46 -12.59 -1.67
C PHE A 318 -18.42 -11.56 -2.31
N ARG A 319 -19.47 -12.01 -3.03
CA ARG A 319 -20.46 -11.13 -3.72
C ARG A 319 -21.17 -10.13 -2.82
N ALA A 320 -21.42 -10.53 -1.60
CA ALA A 320 -21.75 -9.64 -0.50
C ALA A 320 -20.76 -10.01 0.61
N PRO A 321 -19.91 -9.09 1.07
CA PRO A 321 -19.10 -9.34 2.24
C PRO A 321 -19.83 -8.80 3.48
N PRO A 322 -20.80 -9.53 4.08
CA PRO A 322 -21.11 -9.28 5.46
C PRO A 322 -19.89 -9.77 6.23
N MET A 323 -19.09 -8.80 6.65
CA MET A 323 -18.04 -9.03 7.61
C MET A 323 -18.70 -9.49 8.92
N PRO A 324 -18.10 -10.47 9.62
CA PRO A 324 -18.78 -11.23 10.67
C PRO A 324 -19.13 -10.35 11.88
N GLY A 325 -20.31 -10.53 12.48
CA GLY A 325 -20.70 -9.89 13.75
C GLY A 325 -21.49 -8.58 13.63
N ASP A 326 -22.05 -8.12 14.75
CA ASP A 326 -22.70 -6.83 14.93
C ASP A 326 -22.08 -6.12 16.16
N PRO A 327 -21.23 -5.09 15.96
CA PRO A 327 -20.80 -4.54 14.67
C PRO A 327 -19.84 -5.48 13.90
N PRO A 328 -19.67 -5.29 12.57
CA PRO A 328 -18.81 -6.14 11.74
C PRO A 328 -17.35 -6.14 12.23
N GLN A 329 -16.78 -7.34 12.34
CA GLN A 329 -15.43 -7.60 12.85
C GLN A 329 -14.45 -7.90 11.70
N PRO A 330 -13.18 -7.46 11.82
CA PRO A 330 -12.17 -7.83 10.84
C PRO A 330 -11.86 -9.35 10.90
N ILE A 331 -11.43 -9.90 9.77
CA ILE A 331 -10.84 -11.23 9.70
C ILE A 331 -9.33 -11.06 9.82
N LEU A 332 -8.72 -11.68 10.83
CA LEU A 332 -7.28 -11.64 11.07
C LEU A 332 -6.69 -13.03 10.81
N PHE A 333 -5.72 -13.15 9.91
CA PHE A 333 -5.05 -14.41 9.59
C PHE A 333 -3.81 -14.57 10.47
N ARG A 334 -3.90 -15.42 11.50
CA ARG A 334 -2.82 -15.67 12.47
C ARG A 334 -2.97 -17.04 13.11
N ALA A 335 -1.87 -17.60 13.62
CA ALA A 335 -1.87 -18.94 14.21
C ALA A 335 -2.89 -19.10 15.35
N ALA A 336 -3.03 -18.07 16.20
CA ALA A 336 -4.00 -18.05 17.31
C ALA A 336 -5.46 -18.23 16.85
N ASN A 337 -5.78 -17.81 15.62
CA ASN A 337 -7.12 -17.92 15.05
C ASN A 337 -7.36 -19.26 14.33
N ARG A 338 -6.36 -20.16 14.30
CA ARG A 338 -6.42 -21.48 13.67
C ARG A 338 -6.85 -21.47 12.20
N ASN A 339 -6.61 -20.36 11.51
CA ASN A 339 -6.98 -20.14 10.11
C ASN A 339 -5.79 -20.15 9.14
N LEU A 340 -4.62 -20.57 9.61
CA LEU A 340 -3.40 -20.77 8.81
C LEU A 340 -3.09 -22.25 8.63
N GLU A 341 -2.56 -22.63 7.46
CA GLU A 341 -2.07 -23.99 7.21
C GLU A 341 -0.83 -24.30 8.05
N SER A 342 0.07 -23.33 8.18
CA SER A 342 1.27 -23.41 9.02
C SER A 342 1.62 -22.03 9.59
N PRO A 343 2.08 -21.92 10.85
CA PRO A 343 2.62 -20.68 11.40
C PRO A 343 4.01 -20.33 10.83
N SER A 344 4.71 -21.29 10.22
CA SER A 344 6.05 -21.09 9.63
C SER A 344 6.02 -20.80 8.13
N ASP A 345 4.82 -20.79 7.53
CA ASP A 345 4.61 -20.52 6.11
C ASP A 345 3.34 -19.68 5.95
N LEU A 346 3.52 -18.37 6.05
CA LEU A 346 2.42 -17.41 6.09
C LEU A 346 1.89 -17.11 4.68
N PRO A 347 0.57 -16.90 4.51
CA PRO A 347 -0.01 -16.39 3.26
C PRO A 347 0.73 -15.16 2.71
N ASP A 348 1.22 -15.25 1.48
CA ASP A 348 2.04 -14.23 0.79
C ASP A 348 1.30 -13.44 -0.28
N ARG A 349 0.07 -13.84 -0.63
CA ARG A 349 -0.73 -13.23 -1.68
C ARG A 349 -2.22 -13.31 -1.41
N LEU A 350 -2.95 -12.36 -1.97
CA LEU A 350 -4.40 -12.25 -1.94
C LEU A 350 -4.88 -12.17 -3.40
N ILE A 351 -5.80 -13.04 -3.79
CA ILE A 351 -6.29 -13.14 -5.17
C ILE A 351 -7.80 -12.95 -5.17
N GLN A 352 -8.32 -12.19 -6.14
CA GLN A 352 -9.74 -11.97 -6.34
C GLN A 352 -10.11 -12.28 -7.78
N PHE A 353 -11.32 -12.80 -7.97
CA PHE A 353 -11.88 -13.09 -9.29
C PHE A 353 -13.27 -12.46 -9.44
N LEU A 354 -13.52 -11.85 -10.58
CA LEU A 354 -14.86 -11.50 -11.05
C LEU A 354 -15.20 -12.37 -12.26
N GLY A 355 -16.48 -12.74 -12.40
CA GLY A 355 -16.91 -13.57 -13.50
C GLY A 355 -18.42 -13.65 -13.66
N ARG A 356 -18.84 -14.61 -14.47
CA ARG A 356 -20.26 -14.93 -14.70
C ARG A 356 -20.57 -16.38 -14.39
N THR A 357 -21.80 -16.66 -14.04
CA THR A 357 -22.28 -18.01 -13.84
C THR A 357 -22.61 -18.63 -15.19
N VAL A 358 -21.84 -19.63 -15.58
CA VAL A 358 -22.05 -20.39 -16.82
C VAL A 358 -22.31 -21.84 -16.42
N GLN A 359 -23.49 -22.37 -16.75
CA GLN A 359 -23.90 -23.73 -16.41
C GLN A 359 -23.74 -24.07 -14.91
N GLY A 360 -24.09 -23.12 -14.04
CA GLY A 360 -24.01 -23.30 -12.58
C GLY A 360 -22.60 -23.24 -12.00
N ARG A 361 -21.58 -22.83 -12.77
CA ARG A 361 -20.20 -22.65 -12.30
C ARG A 361 -19.70 -21.25 -12.59
N ALA A 362 -18.82 -20.74 -11.73
CA ALA A 362 -18.14 -19.47 -11.98
C ALA A 362 -17.18 -19.61 -13.17
N SER A 363 -17.44 -18.82 -14.22
CA SER A 363 -16.52 -18.58 -15.33
C SER A 363 -15.83 -17.24 -15.07
N ARG A 364 -14.56 -17.32 -14.66
CA ARG A 364 -13.77 -16.17 -14.24
C ARG A 364 -13.31 -15.37 -15.46
N GLU A 365 -13.50 -14.05 -15.43
CA GLU A 365 -13.19 -13.14 -16.54
C GLU A 365 -12.12 -12.12 -16.17
N VAL A 366 -12.07 -11.71 -14.89
CA VAL A 366 -11.08 -10.78 -14.36
C VAL A 366 -10.45 -11.40 -13.13
N GLY A 367 -9.12 -11.43 -13.09
CA GLY A 367 -8.31 -11.80 -11.95
C GLY A 367 -7.50 -10.61 -11.48
N TYR A 368 -7.32 -10.50 -10.17
CA TYR A 368 -6.44 -9.53 -9.56
C TYR A 368 -5.69 -10.20 -8.42
N VAL A 369 -4.39 -9.90 -8.31
CA VAL A 369 -3.55 -10.34 -7.20
C VAL A 369 -2.79 -9.17 -6.60
N MET A 370 -2.63 -9.20 -5.28
CA MET A 370 -1.63 -8.44 -4.54
C MET A 370 -0.81 -9.42 -3.71
N GLY A 371 0.52 -9.36 -3.80
CA GLY A 371 1.40 -10.27 -3.08
C GLY A 371 2.75 -9.67 -2.75
N TYR A 372 3.52 -10.41 -1.94
CA TYR A 372 4.91 -10.10 -1.66
C TYR A 372 5.86 -10.95 -2.51
N SER A 373 7.01 -10.39 -2.83
CA SER A 373 8.13 -11.17 -3.39
C SER A 373 8.49 -12.32 -2.44
N LEU A 374 8.67 -13.51 -3.01
CA LEU A 374 9.17 -14.67 -2.28
C LEU A 374 10.70 -14.76 -2.26
N ILE A 375 11.38 -13.93 -3.05
CA ILE A 375 12.83 -14.03 -3.29
C ILE A 375 13.63 -12.82 -2.80
N GLN A 376 12.99 -11.68 -2.52
CA GLN A 376 13.67 -10.44 -2.11
C GLN A 376 12.99 -9.74 -0.91
N GLY A 377 13.77 -8.93 -0.19
CA GLY A 377 13.27 -8.09 0.89
C GLY A 377 12.91 -8.83 2.19
N ILE A 378 12.32 -8.09 3.12
CA ILE A 378 11.91 -8.59 4.44
C ILE A 378 10.70 -9.53 4.39
N THR A 379 10.04 -9.63 3.23
CA THR A 379 8.82 -10.41 3.03
C THR A 379 9.06 -11.81 2.47
N ARG A 380 10.32 -12.16 2.16
CA ARG A 380 10.73 -13.55 1.89
C ARG A 380 10.22 -14.48 2.99
N PRO A 381 9.67 -15.66 2.69
CA PRO A 381 9.02 -16.51 3.70
C PRO A 381 9.86 -16.75 4.96
N SER A 382 11.15 -17.09 4.79
CA SER A 382 12.06 -17.36 5.92
C SER A 382 12.41 -16.14 6.77
N GLU A 383 12.31 -14.93 6.22
CA GLU A 383 12.56 -13.69 6.95
C GLU A 383 11.28 -13.14 7.57
N ARG A 384 10.18 -13.13 6.81
CA ARG A 384 8.90 -12.55 7.24
C ARG A 384 8.36 -13.16 8.52
N ILE A 385 8.51 -14.47 8.71
CA ILE A 385 8.08 -15.17 9.93
C ILE A 385 8.81 -14.70 11.20
N ARG A 386 9.92 -13.93 11.06
CA ARG A 386 10.67 -13.31 12.16
C ARG A 386 10.18 -11.89 12.50
N HIS A 387 9.21 -11.38 11.76
CA HIS A 387 8.76 -9.99 11.84
C HIS A 387 7.26 -9.83 12.09
N THR A 388 6.46 -10.88 11.85
CA THR A 388 5.01 -10.82 12.08
C THR A 388 4.42 -12.18 12.44
N ASP A 389 3.47 -12.18 13.37
CA ASP A 389 2.58 -13.32 13.67
C ASP A 389 1.18 -13.14 13.03
N LEU A 390 0.95 -11.98 12.41
CA LEU A 390 -0.23 -11.65 11.61
C LEU A 390 0.14 -11.72 10.14
N ALA A 391 -0.45 -12.63 9.38
CA ALA A 391 -0.16 -12.79 7.95
C ALA A 391 -0.92 -11.77 7.10
N ALA A 392 -2.22 -11.61 7.38
CA ALA A 392 -3.08 -10.73 6.62
C ALA A 392 -4.26 -10.28 7.48
N LEU A 393 -4.93 -9.22 7.04
CA LEU A 393 -6.22 -8.80 7.58
C LEU A 393 -7.16 -8.41 6.46
N ILE A 394 -8.45 -8.65 6.67
CA ILE A 394 -9.54 -8.08 5.87
C ILE A 394 -10.40 -7.28 6.85
N ASN A 395 -10.55 -5.98 6.63
CA ASN A 395 -11.32 -5.10 7.50
C ASN A 395 -12.83 -5.18 7.21
N ALA A 396 -13.65 -4.57 8.07
CA ALA A 396 -15.10 -4.55 7.94
C ALA A 396 -15.62 -4.01 6.59
N GLY A 397 -14.87 -3.13 5.93
CA GLY A 397 -15.18 -2.60 4.60
C GLY A 397 -14.66 -3.46 3.44
N GLY A 398 -14.11 -4.64 3.72
CA GLY A 398 -13.54 -5.57 2.75
C GLY A 398 -12.22 -5.14 2.12
N LYS A 399 -11.55 -4.14 2.71
CA LYS A 399 -10.16 -3.79 2.38
C LYS A 399 -9.23 -4.82 3.01
N ALA A 400 -8.26 -5.29 2.24
CA ALA A 400 -7.35 -6.33 2.65
C ALA A 400 -5.89 -5.85 2.62
N ALA A 401 -5.11 -6.31 3.58
CA ALA A 401 -3.68 -6.04 3.68
C ALA A 401 -2.93 -7.32 3.99
N LEU A 402 -1.79 -7.51 3.34
CA LEU A 402 -0.74 -8.38 3.87
C LEU A 402 0.04 -7.60 4.92
N VAL A 403 0.60 -8.31 5.90
CA VAL A 403 1.39 -7.68 6.97
C VAL A 403 2.82 -8.19 6.91
N ALA A 404 3.79 -7.27 6.84
CA ALA A 404 5.20 -7.61 6.78
C ALA A 404 5.85 -7.57 8.16
N VAL A 405 5.49 -6.56 8.97
CA VAL A 405 5.99 -6.36 10.33
C VAL A 405 4.85 -6.01 11.25
N ASN A 406 4.83 -6.54 12.48
CA ASN A 406 3.89 -6.11 13.50
C ASN A 406 4.51 -5.96 14.90
N GLY A 407 3.82 -5.19 15.75
CA GLY A 407 4.26 -4.86 17.09
C GLY A 407 4.21 -6.02 18.09
N GLY A 408 3.54 -7.11 17.73
CA GLY A 408 3.54 -8.35 18.53
C GLY A 408 4.92 -9.01 18.58
N MET A 409 5.76 -8.77 17.56
CA MET A 409 7.08 -9.37 17.45
C MET A 409 8.24 -8.38 17.54
N ARG A 410 8.05 -7.14 17.09
CA ARG A 410 9.06 -6.06 17.16
C ARG A 410 8.39 -4.71 17.42
N PRO A 411 8.12 -4.34 18.69
CA PRO A 411 7.39 -3.12 18.98
C PRO A 411 8.20 -1.87 18.67
N ARG A 412 9.51 -1.84 18.90
CA ARG A 412 10.37 -0.67 18.68
C ARG A 412 11.21 -0.82 17.41
N ILE A 413 11.18 0.21 16.56
CA ILE A 413 12.04 0.36 15.38
C ILE A 413 13.06 1.46 15.67
N PRO A 414 14.36 1.12 15.84
CA PRO A 414 15.39 2.11 16.07
C PRO A 414 15.69 2.97 14.83
N ALA A 415 16.12 4.20 15.06
CA ALA A 415 16.70 5.08 14.04
C ALA A 415 17.86 4.37 13.32
N GLY A 416 17.98 4.60 12.01
CA GLY A 416 18.93 3.92 11.14
C GLY A 416 18.47 2.55 10.63
N THR A 417 17.37 2.00 11.15
CA THR A 417 16.81 0.74 10.63
C THR A 417 16.33 0.92 9.19
N THR A 418 16.82 0.09 8.29
CA THR A 418 16.36 0.03 6.89
C THR A 418 15.47 -1.18 6.68
N MET A 419 14.35 -0.99 5.99
CA MET A 419 13.42 -2.05 5.60
C MET A 419 13.19 -1.97 4.09
N ARG A 420 13.51 -3.05 3.37
CA ARG A 420 13.19 -3.20 1.95
C ARG A 420 12.08 -4.22 1.78
N CYS A 421 10.99 -3.83 1.15
CA CYS A 421 9.84 -4.69 0.85
C CYS A 421 9.55 -4.64 -0.65
N VAL A 422 9.46 -5.80 -1.30
CA VAL A 422 9.01 -5.90 -2.69
C VAL A 422 7.59 -6.44 -2.70
N VAL A 423 6.67 -5.63 -3.21
CA VAL A 423 5.24 -5.95 -3.38
C VAL A 423 4.95 -6.03 -4.86
N TYR A 424 4.05 -6.91 -5.27
CA TYR A 424 3.50 -6.89 -6.62
C TYR A 424 1.98 -6.82 -6.60
N ARG A 425 1.45 -6.22 -7.66
CA ARG A 425 0.02 -6.19 -7.97
C ARG A 425 -0.15 -6.55 -9.43
N GLN A 426 -1.13 -7.37 -9.77
CA GLN A 426 -1.34 -7.72 -11.17
C GLN A 426 -2.81 -7.99 -11.47
N TYR A 427 -3.29 -7.39 -12.56
CA TYR A 427 -4.54 -7.78 -13.18
C TYR A 427 -4.26 -8.76 -14.30
N PHE A 428 -5.05 -9.81 -14.39
CA PHE A 428 -4.86 -10.85 -15.38
C PHE A 428 -6.20 -11.41 -15.82
N ARG A 429 -6.21 -12.12 -16.96
CA ARG A 429 -7.37 -12.85 -17.43
C ARG A 429 -7.27 -14.30 -16.97
N PRO A 430 -8.16 -14.78 -16.09
CA PRO A 430 -8.23 -16.19 -15.74
C PRO A 430 -8.71 -17.00 -16.97
N GLY A 431 -8.32 -18.27 -17.08
CA GLY A 431 -8.73 -19.17 -18.17
C GLY A 431 -10.21 -19.59 -18.15
N GLY A 432 -11.11 -18.79 -17.55
CA GLY A 432 -12.51 -19.16 -17.32
C GLY A 432 -12.66 -20.17 -16.18
N ALA A 433 -13.33 -21.29 -16.48
CA ALA A 433 -13.58 -22.40 -15.55
C ALA A 433 -12.58 -23.56 -15.71
N GLU A 434 -11.60 -23.42 -16.60
CA GLU A 434 -10.59 -24.46 -16.90
C GLU A 434 -9.45 -24.49 -15.87
N ALA A 435 -8.62 -25.53 -15.94
CA ALA A 435 -7.36 -25.56 -15.23
C ALA A 435 -6.27 -24.89 -16.08
N PRO A 436 -5.26 -24.26 -15.47
CA PRO A 436 -5.17 -23.84 -14.06
C PRO A 436 -6.24 -22.81 -13.66
N THR A 437 -6.54 -22.71 -12.36
CA THR A 437 -7.45 -21.68 -11.83
C THR A 437 -6.94 -20.27 -12.16
N CYS A 438 -5.64 -20.05 -11.98
CA CYS A 438 -4.95 -18.86 -12.48
C CYS A 438 -3.50 -19.14 -12.81
N VAL A 439 -2.96 -18.37 -13.76
CA VAL A 439 -1.52 -18.24 -14.05
C VAL A 439 -1.24 -16.77 -14.27
N TYR A 440 -0.21 -16.27 -13.64
CA TYR A 440 0.30 -14.92 -13.86
C TYR A 440 1.79 -14.90 -13.55
N TRP A 441 2.46 -13.85 -14.03
CA TRP A 441 3.88 -13.66 -13.82
C TRP A 441 4.25 -12.19 -13.91
N HIS A 442 5.36 -11.85 -13.26
CA HIS A 442 5.94 -10.52 -13.30
C HIS A 442 7.48 -10.58 -13.21
N PRO A 443 8.17 -9.55 -13.71
CA PRO A 443 9.63 -9.48 -13.62
C PRO A 443 10.08 -9.07 -12.22
N GLU A 444 11.06 -9.78 -11.64
CA GLU A 444 11.77 -9.36 -10.43
C GLU A 444 13.27 -9.50 -10.66
N GLY A 445 13.97 -8.38 -10.82
CA GLY A 445 15.40 -8.41 -11.18
C GLY A 445 15.62 -9.06 -12.55
N ASP A 446 16.45 -10.10 -12.59
CA ASP A 446 16.83 -10.85 -13.78
C ASP A 446 15.97 -12.10 -14.02
N VAL A 447 14.89 -12.29 -13.25
CA VAL A 447 13.96 -13.43 -13.39
C VAL A 447 12.52 -12.98 -13.64
N GLN A 448 11.73 -13.91 -14.15
CA GLN A 448 10.29 -13.87 -14.18
C GLN A 448 9.78 -14.80 -13.08
N VAL A 449 9.01 -14.26 -12.14
CA VAL A 449 8.36 -15.07 -11.11
C VAL A 449 6.99 -15.47 -11.63
N VAL A 450 6.75 -16.77 -11.73
CA VAL A 450 5.56 -17.38 -12.31
C VAL A 450 4.77 -18.06 -11.21
N TYR A 451 3.48 -17.76 -11.13
CA TYR A 451 2.53 -18.38 -10.20
C TYR A 451 1.51 -19.17 -10.99
N ALA A 452 1.20 -20.38 -10.50
CA ALA A 452 0.09 -21.18 -11.01
C ALA A 452 -0.63 -21.87 -9.85
N ASP A 453 -1.94 -21.69 -9.78
CA ASP A 453 -2.80 -22.24 -8.72
C ASP A 453 -3.91 -23.11 -9.33
N TYR A 454 -4.20 -24.24 -8.68
CA TYR A 454 -5.16 -25.26 -9.13
C TYR A 454 -6.15 -25.61 -8.01
N HIS A 455 -7.43 -25.67 -8.36
CA HIS A 455 -8.53 -26.15 -7.49
C HIS A 455 -9.19 -27.42 -8.07
N ARG A 456 -8.38 -28.26 -8.70
CA ARG A 456 -8.74 -29.62 -9.14
C ARG A 456 -7.50 -30.46 -9.38
N SER A 457 -7.68 -31.78 -9.34
CA SER A 457 -6.65 -32.70 -9.79
C SER A 457 -6.49 -32.62 -11.30
N VAL A 458 -5.24 -32.67 -11.77
CA VAL A 458 -4.88 -32.73 -13.18
C VAL A 458 -3.68 -33.65 -13.35
N GLU A 459 -3.58 -34.30 -14.50
CA GLU A 459 -2.43 -35.15 -14.83
C GLU A 459 -1.73 -34.59 -16.07
N ARG A 460 -0.45 -34.22 -15.91
CA ARG A 460 0.40 -33.66 -16.97
C ARG A 460 -0.23 -32.49 -17.73
N ASP A 461 -0.94 -31.62 -17.02
CA ASP A 461 -1.43 -30.35 -17.55
C ASP A 461 -0.25 -29.45 -17.95
N VAL A 462 -0.47 -28.54 -18.91
CA VAL A 462 0.57 -27.64 -19.41
C VAL A 462 0.23 -26.20 -19.06
N ILE A 463 1.00 -25.64 -18.11
CA ILE A 463 1.01 -24.21 -17.84
C ILE A 463 1.55 -23.52 -19.08
N ARG A 464 0.73 -22.69 -19.74
CA ARG A 464 1.14 -21.93 -20.93
C ARG A 464 2.03 -20.77 -20.51
N LEU A 465 3.27 -20.77 -21.00
CA LEU A 465 4.25 -19.72 -20.76
C LEU A 465 4.61 -19.03 -22.08
N PRO A 466 5.16 -17.81 -22.07
CA PRO A 466 5.62 -17.15 -23.28
C PRO A 466 6.59 -18.04 -24.09
N ALA A 467 6.30 -18.23 -25.38
CA ALA A 467 7.15 -19.02 -26.28
C ALA A 467 8.60 -18.50 -26.35
N ALA A 468 8.80 -17.19 -26.14
CA ALA A 468 10.12 -16.57 -26.06
C ALA A 468 11.00 -17.10 -24.89
N TRP A 469 10.41 -17.83 -23.95
CA TRP A 469 11.11 -18.45 -22.83
C TRP A 469 11.50 -19.91 -23.09
N ALA A 470 11.16 -20.48 -24.25
CA ALA A 470 11.50 -21.86 -24.60
C ALA A 470 13.00 -22.16 -24.35
N GLY A 471 13.26 -23.32 -23.75
CA GLY A 471 14.60 -23.79 -23.41
C GLY A 471 15.21 -23.21 -22.13
N ARG A 472 14.58 -22.20 -21.52
CA ARG A 472 15.07 -21.62 -20.26
C ARG A 472 14.79 -22.52 -19.07
N LEU A 473 15.70 -22.51 -18.10
CA LEU A 473 15.58 -23.27 -16.86
C LEU A 473 14.36 -22.80 -16.07
N VAL A 474 13.65 -23.75 -15.49
CA VAL A 474 12.56 -23.52 -14.52
C VAL A 474 13.07 -23.98 -13.16
N THR A 475 13.07 -23.07 -12.18
CA THR A 475 13.42 -23.40 -10.79
C THR A 475 12.21 -23.18 -9.91
N VAL A 476 11.86 -24.17 -9.08
CA VAL A 476 10.77 -24.04 -8.10
C VAL A 476 11.25 -23.16 -6.95
N ILE A 477 10.50 -22.10 -6.66
CA ILE A 477 10.64 -21.31 -5.44
C ILE A 477 9.85 -21.97 -4.31
N GLU A 478 8.60 -22.33 -4.60
CA GLU A 478 7.68 -22.91 -3.63
C GLU A 478 6.64 -23.77 -4.34
N LYS A 479 6.16 -24.84 -3.70
CA LYS A 479 5.02 -25.61 -4.20
C LYS A 479 4.33 -26.37 -3.08
N THR A 480 3.05 -26.67 -3.27
CA THR A 480 2.35 -27.64 -2.43
C THR A 480 2.92 -29.05 -2.59
N PRO A 481 2.86 -29.91 -1.54
CA PRO A 481 3.24 -31.32 -1.67
C PRO A 481 2.45 -32.10 -2.72
N SER A 482 1.20 -31.71 -2.99
CA SER A 482 0.30 -32.34 -3.96
C SER A 482 0.61 -31.99 -5.42
N LEU A 483 1.50 -31.03 -5.69
CA LEU A 483 1.89 -30.64 -7.05
C LEU A 483 3.26 -31.21 -7.42
N THR A 484 3.33 -31.83 -8.59
CA THR A 484 4.57 -32.31 -9.22
C THR A 484 4.87 -31.51 -10.48
N LEU A 485 6.06 -30.92 -10.57
CA LEU A 485 6.59 -30.31 -11.79
C LEU A 485 7.38 -31.36 -12.57
N HIS A 486 7.00 -31.63 -13.82
CA HIS A 486 7.60 -32.65 -14.68
C HIS A 486 8.68 -32.09 -15.62
N THR A 487 8.80 -30.77 -15.69
CA THR A 487 9.73 -30.06 -16.59
C THR A 487 10.80 -29.32 -15.81
N ASP A 488 12.06 -29.45 -16.22
CA ASP A 488 13.19 -28.66 -15.75
C ASP A 488 13.43 -27.41 -16.62
N LYS A 489 12.89 -27.39 -17.84
CA LYS A 489 12.96 -26.27 -18.79
C LYS A 489 11.61 -25.97 -19.40
N VAL A 490 11.42 -24.72 -19.82
CA VAL A 490 10.25 -24.32 -20.61
C VAL A 490 10.27 -25.07 -21.94
N GLY A 491 9.18 -25.77 -22.25
CA GLY A 491 9.05 -26.57 -23.47
C GLY A 491 9.13 -25.74 -24.76
N PRO A 492 9.37 -26.39 -25.92
CA PRO A 492 9.58 -25.70 -27.21
C PRO A 492 8.43 -24.77 -27.65
N GLN A 493 7.20 -25.08 -27.25
CA GLN A 493 6.01 -24.29 -27.58
C GLN A 493 5.60 -23.30 -26.48
N GLY A 494 6.45 -23.11 -25.45
CA GLY A 494 6.12 -22.29 -24.30
C GLY A 494 5.21 -23.01 -23.32
N GLY A 495 5.80 -23.75 -22.37
CA GLY A 495 5.03 -24.28 -21.25
C GLY A 495 5.83 -25.10 -20.25
N ALA A 496 5.21 -25.33 -19.09
CA ALA A 496 5.72 -26.19 -18.03
C ALA A 496 4.67 -27.25 -17.69
N THR A 497 5.07 -28.53 -17.62
CA THR A 497 4.14 -29.64 -17.39
C THR A 497 4.02 -29.95 -15.90
N VAL A 498 2.80 -30.02 -15.38
CA VAL A 498 2.51 -30.27 -13.97
C VAL A 498 1.43 -31.33 -13.77
N SER A 499 1.48 -32.05 -12.65
CA SER A 499 0.35 -32.83 -12.13
C SER A 499 -0.05 -32.30 -10.77
N VAL A 500 -1.34 -32.32 -10.47
CA VAL A 500 -1.90 -31.96 -9.16
C VAL A 500 -2.76 -33.11 -8.65
N ALA A 501 -2.44 -33.60 -7.46
CA ALA A 501 -3.22 -34.59 -6.75
C ALA A 501 -4.19 -33.93 -5.75
N ASN A 502 -5.19 -34.68 -5.29
CA ASN A 502 -6.07 -34.30 -4.17
C ASN A 502 -6.85 -32.98 -4.33
N GLY A 503 -7.13 -32.57 -5.58
CA GLY A 503 -8.05 -31.46 -5.84
C GLY A 503 -7.49 -30.06 -5.60
N TYR A 504 -6.25 -29.91 -5.12
CA TYR A 504 -5.66 -28.60 -4.85
C TYR A 504 -4.13 -28.65 -4.95
N GLY A 505 -3.54 -27.61 -5.52
CA GLY A 505 -2.10 -27.40 -5.50
C GLY A 505 -1.70 -26.07 -6.12
N TYR A 506 -0.53 -25.56 -5.75
CA TYR A 506 0.07 -24.41 -6.40
C TYR A 506 1.57 -24.60 -6.56
N VAL A 507 2.14 -23.84 -7.48
CA VAL A 507 3.59 -23.73 -7.71
C VAL A 507 3.94 -22.26 -7.95
N VAL A 508 5.06 -21.85 -7.36
CA VAL A 508 5.76 -20.61 -7.69
C VAL A 508 7.13 -20.97 -8.23
N MET A 509 7.45 -20.44 -9.41
CA MET A 509 8.67 -20.76 -10.13
C MET A 509 9.39 -19.49 -10.57
N GLN A 510 10.68 -19.59 -10.81
CA GLN A 510 11.44 -18.57 -11.51
C GLN A 510 11.94 -19.09 -12.85
N VAL A 511 11.92 -18.19 -13.84
CA VAL A 511 12.49 -18.41 -15.18
C VAL A 511 13.40 -17.23 -15.51
N PRO A 512 14.65 -17.42 -15.95
CA PRO A 512 15.53 -16.32 -16.33
C PRO A 512 14.91 -15.38 -17.38
N ALA A 513 15.09 -14.07 -17.20
CA ALA A 513 14.64 -13.05 -18.15
C ALA A 513 15.42 -13.10 -19.47
N ALA A 514 14.88 -12.48 -20.52
CA ALA A 514 15.46 -12.51 -21.86
C ALA A 514 16.60 -11.48 -21.95
N GLY A 515 17.86 -11.92 -21.87
CA GLY A 515 19.01 -11.02 -21.80
C GLY A 515 19.13 -10.43 -20.40
N GLY A 516 20.35 -10.42 -19.84
CA GLY A 516 20.59 -9.79 -18.56
C GLY A 516 20.20 -8.32 -18.63
N ALA A 517 19.10 -7.95 -17.98
CA ALA A 517 18.91 -6.56 -17.61
C ALA A 517 20.14 -6.18 -16.76
N PRO A 518 20.80 -5.03 -16.99
CA PRO A 518 21.98 -4.68 -16.24
C PRO A 518 21.64 -4.74 -14.75
N ALA A 519 22.44 -5.49 -14.00
CA ALA A 519 22.38 -5.45 -12.55
C ALA A 519 22.58 -3.99 -12.13
N PHE A 520 21.51 -3.36 -11.66
CA PHE A 520 21.62 -2.02 -11.10
C PHE A 520 22.28 -2.14 -9.74
N THR A 521 23.60 -1.97 -9.72
CA THR A 521 24.35 -1.70 -8.49
C THR A 521 24.00 -0.28 -8.04
N ARG A 522 23.28 -0.17 -6.94
CA ARG A 522 22.97 1.09 -6.25
C ARG A 522 24.28 1.80 -5.86
N PRO A 523 24.42 3.13 -6.00
CA PRO A 523 25.42 3.86 -5.25
C PRO A 523 25.07 3.79 -3.75
N PRO A 524 26.06 3.73 -2.85
CA PRO A 524 25.78 3.75 -1.42
C PRO A 524 25.06 5.05 -1.05
N VAL A 525 24.02 4.91 -0.22
CA VAL A 525 23.36 6.06 0.40
C VAL A 525 24.32 6.61 1.45
N GLY A 526 24.90 7.78 1.19
CA GLY A 526 25.81 8.41 2.13
C GLY A 526 26.31 9.78 1.71
N SER A 527 25.65 10.81 2.27
CA SER A 527 26.19 12.05 2.86
C SER A 527 25.45 13.30 2.38
N SER A 528 24.87 13.99 3.36
CA SER A 528 24.26 15.32 3.24
C SER A 528 25.22 16.32 2.59
N PRO A 529 24.75 17.26 1.75
CA PRO A 529 25.56 18.38 1.31
C PRO A 529 25.66 19.41 2.45
N GLY A 530 26.60 19.19 3.38
CA GLY A 530 26.89 20.10 4.48
C GLY A 530 28.36 20.50 4.48
N GLY A 531 28.69 21.58 3.77
CA GLY A 531 30.04 22.14 3.76
C GLY A 531 30.08 23.52 3.10
N ALA A 532 29.76 24.56 3.86
CA ALA A 532 30.01 25.94 3.47
C ALA A 532 31.52 26.18 3.31
N PRO A 533 31.98 26.96 2.31
CA PRO A 533 33.40 27.22 2.11
C PRO A 533 33.90 28.21 3.17
N ARG A 534 34.91 27.80 3.95
CA ARG A 534 35.68 28.70 4.80
C ARG A 534 36.52 29.61 3.89
N CYS A 535 36.25 30.91 3.99
CA CYS A 535 37.08 31.95 3.43
C CYS A 535 38.44 31.95 4.16
N ALA A 536 39.54 31.76 3.43
CA ALA A 536 40.89 31.91 3.95
C ALA A 536 41.37 33.33 3.66
N THR A 537 41.69 34.06 4.72
CA THR A 537 42.44 35.31 4.68
C THR A 537 43.90 35.03 4.32
N ARG A 538 44.40 35.78 3.33
CA ARG A 538 45.72 36.43 3.38
C ARG A 538 45.58 37.81 2.78
#